data_AF-A0A6V8NC20-F1
#
_entry.id   AF-A0A6V8NC20-F1
#
_cell.length_a   1.000
_cell.length_b   1.000
_cell.length_c   1.000
_cell.angle_alpha   90.00
_cell.angle_beta   90.00
_cell.angle_gamma   90.00
#
_symmetry.space_group_name_H-M   'P 1'
#
loop_
_entity.id
_entity.type
_entity.pdbx_description
1 polymer ?
#
loop_
_entity_poly.entity_id
_entity_poly.type
_entity_poly.pdbx_seq_one_letter_code
_entity_poly.pdbx_strand_id
1 'polypeptide(L)'
;MTRIFAMSAIAAVALLVGVASAQAQDQMVCRGTITSKQGSGLVVKIFHFEVSEVTGGEVGEVLENCKKIAQQRQNKAARSAPGVPFQKFSEVELRCSRGAVQQTVKRLLQTAP
;
A
#
# COMPACT_ATOMS: atom_id res chain seq x y z
N MET A 1 -52.17 -48.59 -28.48
CA MET A 1 -53.12 -47.50 -28.17
C MET A 1 -52.40 -46.47 -27.31
N THR A 2 -52.51 -45.22 -27.72
CA THR A 2 -51.85 -43.98 -27.27
C THR A 2 -52.10 -43.62 -25.81
N ARG A 3 -51.05 -43.18 -25.08
CA ARG A 3 -51.09 -42.02 -24.14
C ARG A 3 -49.71 -41.35 -24.01
N ILE A 4 -49.66 -40.09 -24.46
CA ILE A 4 -48.65 -39.07 -24.19
C ILE A 4 -49.18 -38.23 -23.03
N PHE A 5 -48.35 -37.88 -22.03
CA PHE A 5 -48.36 -36.63 -21.23
C PHE A 5 -47.06 -36.60 -20.40
N ALA A 6 -46.03 -35.86 -20.86
CA ALA A 6 -45.57 -34.55 -20.34
C ALA A 6 -44.66 -34.67 -19.08
N MET A 7 -43.33 -34.59 -19.25
CA MET A 7 -42.48 -33.37 -19.07
C MET A 7 -42.54 -32.83 -17.62
N SER A 8 -41.45 -32.86 -16.86
CA SER A 8 -40.36 -31.89 -17.03
C SER A 8 -39.04 -32.40 -16.42
N ALA A 9 -38.06 -32.68 -17.29
CA ALA A 9 -36.65 -32.75 -16.91
C ALA A 9 -36.09 -31.33 -17.05
N ILE A 10 -35.67 -30.73 -15.93
CA ILE A 10 -35.08 -29.39 -15.94
C ILE A 10 -33.69 -29.49 -16.56
N ALA A 11 -33.50 -28.68 -17.59
CA ALA A 11 -32.39 -28.66 -18.50
C ALA A 11 -31.04 -28.34 -17.83
N ALA A 12 -30.00 -29.01 -18.33
CA ALA A 12 -28.61 -28.65 -18.14
C ALA A 12 -28.36 -27.25 -18.70
N VAL A 13 -27.99 -26.31 -17.83
CA VAL A 13 -27.45 -25.01 -18.25
C VAL A 13 -25.93 -25.10 -18.20
N ALA A 14 -25.35 -25.37 -19.37
CA ALA A 14 -23.97 -25.06 -19.66
C ALA A 14 -23.82 -23.53 -19.68
N LEU A 15 -23.28 -22.98 -18.59
CA LEU A 15 -22.88 -21.57 -18.53
C LEU A 15 -21.36 -21.50 -18.67
N LEU A 16 -20.97 -21.13 -19.89
CA LEU A 16 -19.72 -20.47 -20.23
C LEU A 16 -19.40 -19.39 -19.17
N VAL A 17 -18.49 -19.71 -18.27
CA VAL A 17 -17.65 -18.70 -17.62
C VAL A 17 -16.27 -19.00 -18.17
N GLY A 18 -15.97 -18.48 -19.35
CA GLY A 18 -15.55 -17.08 -19.41
C GLY A 18 -14.12 -17.09 -18.90
N VAL A 19 -13.19 -17.31 -19.83
CA VAL A 19 -11.77 -17.02 -19.69
C VAL A 19 -11.61 -15.61 -19.14
N ALA A 20 -11.58 -15.50 -17.81
CA ALA A 20 -10.99 -14.37 -17.15
C ALA A 20 -9.49 -14.55 -17.32
N SER A 21 -9.01 -14.18 -18.52
CA SER A 21 -7.67 -13.65 -18.67
C SER A 21 -7.59 -12.50 -17.67
N ALA A 22 -7.15 -12.81 -16.45
CA ALA A 22 -6.68 -11.82 -15.52
C ALA A 22 -5.43 -11.23 -16.18
N GLN A 23 -5.66 -10.24 -17.05
CA GLN A 23 -4.67 -9.24 -17.36
C GLN A 23 -4.43 -8.47 -16.05
N ALA A 24 -3.72 -9.10 -15.12
CA ALA A 24 -3.00 -8.41 -14.07
C ALA A 24 -1.86 -7.67 -14.78
N GLN A 25 -2.23 -6.58 -15.46
CA GLN A 25 -1.30 -5.58 -15.95
C GLN A 25 -0.50 -5.12 -14.74
N ASP A 26 0.69 -5.66 -14.59
CA ASP A 26 1.98 -5.03 -14.31
C ASP A 26 2.07 -3.83 -13.33
N GLN A 27 1.04 -3.56 -12.55
CA GLN A 27 1.01 -2.47 -11.58
C GLN A 27 1.72 -2.92 -10.31
N MET A 28 2.80 -2.23 -9.98
CA MET A 28 3.45 -2.40 -8.69
C MET A 28 2.66 -1.65 -7.62
N VAL A 29 2.37 -2.31 -6.51
CA VAL A 29 1.77 -1.71 -5.34
C VAL A 29 2.84 -1.56 -4.27
N CYS A 30 3.07 -0.35 -3.79
CA CYS A 30 4.00 -0.05 -2.72
C CYS A 30 3.25 0.33 -1.45
N ARG A 31 3.40 -0.48 -0.42
CA ARG A 31 2.89 -0.23 0.93
C ARG A 31 4.02 0.25 1.81
N GLY A 32 3.85 1.37 2.48
CA GLY A 32 4.89 1.91 3.32
C GLY A 32 4.42 2.32 4.70
N THR A 33 5.39 2.40 5.60
CA THR A 33 5.23 2.88 6.95
C THR A 33 6.31 3.89 7.25
N ILE A 34 5.92 5.06 7.75
CA ILE A 34 6.82 6.10 8.26
C ILE A 34 6.69 6.12 9.78
N THR A 35 7.80 5.91 10.47
CA THR A 35 7.88 5.95 11.92
C THR A 35 8.67 7.18 12.34
N SER A 36 8.03 8.08 13.08
CA SER A 36 8.64 9.27 13.65
C SER A 36 8.76 9.12 15.17
N LYS A 37 9.98 9.35 15.67
CA LYS A 37 10.33 9.27 17.09
C LYS A 37 10.53 10.66 17.70
N GLN A 38 10.23 10.81 18.98
CA GLN A 38 10.55 12.01 19.77
C GLN A 38 11.52 11.68 20.91
N GLY A 39 12.30 12.67 21.33
CA GLY A 39 13.18 12.57 22.50
C GLY A 39 14.10 11.35 22.43
N SER A 40 14.10 10.53 23.48
CA SER A 40 14.95 9.35 23.65
C SER A 40 14.63 8.15 22.73
N GLY A 41 13.77 8.33 21.72
CA GLY A 41 13.42 7.26 20.77
C GLY A 41 12.03 6.67 20.95
N LEU A 42 11.18 7.33 21.75
CA LEU A 42 9.76 6.98 21.86
C LEU A 42 9.10 7.14 20.49
N VAL A 43 8.45 6.08 20.00
CA VAL A 43 7.66 6.11 18.76
C VAL A 43 6.38 6.89 19.03
N VAL A 44 6.25 8.07 18.43
CA VAL A 44 5.12 8.97 18.69
C VAL A 44 4.10 8.94 17.57
N LYS A 45 4.54 8.75 16.33
CA LYS A 45 3.66 8.63 15.17
C LYS A 45 4.15 7.58 14.20
N ILE A 46 3.22 6.72 13.81
CA ILE A 46 3.36 5.78 12.71
C ILE A 46 2.34 6.19 11.65
N PHE A 47 2.78 6.33 10.41
CA PHE A 47 1.93 6.64 9.28
C PHE A 47 2.03 5.53 8.25
N HIS A 48 0.92 4.86 7.98
CA HIS A 48 0.81 3.85 6.94
C HIS A 48 0.26 4.50 5.67
N PHE A 49 0.82 4.13 4.53
CA PHE A 49 0.37 4.57 3.22
C PHE A 49 0.48 3.45 2.19
N GLU A 50 -0.32 3.54 1.15
CA GLU A 50 -0.29 2.65 0.00
C GLU A 50 -0.27 3.52 -1.25
N VAL A 51 0.64 3.21 -2.18
CA VAL A 51 0.73 3.83 -3.50
C VAL A 51 0.61 2.71 -4.52
N SER A 52 -0.45 2.77 -5.32
CA SER A 52 -0.65 1.87 -6.46
C SER A 52 -0.01 2.49 -7.71
N GLU A 53 0.18 1.69 -8.75
CA GLU A 53 0.69 2.14 -10.06
C GLU A 53 2.16 2.60 -10.09
N VAL A 54 2.99 2.12 -9.15
CA VAL A 54 4.40 2.53 -9.09
C VAL A 54 5.21 1.87 -10.20
N THR A 55 5.87 2.63 -11.07
CA THR A 55 6.88 2.07 -11.98
C THR A 55 8.25 2.02 -11.29
N GLY A 56 9.15 1.10 -11.69
CA GLY A 56 10.42 0.87 -10.96
C GLY A 56 11.33 2.12 -10.81
N GLY A 57 11.17 3.15 -11.66
CA GLY A 57 11.85 4.44 -11.52
C GLY A 57 11.24 5.38 -10.48
N GLU A 58 9.99 5.16 -10.09
CA GLU A 58 9.22 6.02 -9.18
C GLU A 58 9.47 5.72 -7.71
N VAL A 59 10.17 4.62 -7.36
CA VAL A 59 10.48 4.30 -5.94
C VAL A 59 11.26 5.44 -5.27
N GLY A 60 12.16 6.09 -6.01
CA GLY A 60 12.87 7.28 -5.51
C GLY A 60 11.93 8.47 -5.26
N GLU A 61 10.96 8.68 -6.14
CA GLU A 61 9.95 9.73 -5.98
C GLU A 61 8.99 9.44 -4.82
N VAL A 62 8.60 8.17 -4.63
CA VAL A 62 7.84 7.71 -3.47
C VAL A 62 8.62 8.02 -2.18
N LEU A 63 9.93 7.76 -2.13
CA LEU A 63 10.76 8.08 -0.97
C LEU A 63 10.86 9.60 -0.68
N GLU A 64 10.98 10.43 -1.72
CA GLU A 64 10.97 11.90 -1.55
C GLU A 64 9.59 12.41 -1.09
N ASN A 65 8.50 11.84 -1.59
CA ASN A 65 7.16 12.14 -1.09
C ASN A 65 6.98 11.69 0.37
N CYS A 66 7.54 10.53 0.75
CA CYS A 66 7.56 10.08 2.14
C CYS A 66 8.28 11.09 3.04
N LYS A 67 9.42 11.64 2.61
CA LYS A 67 10.15 12.67 3.35
C LYS A 67 9.30 13.90 3.61
N LYS A 68 8.61 14.42 2.58
CA LYS A 68 7.69 15.56 2.72
C LYS A 68 6.54 15.27 3.69
N ILE A 69 5.91 14.10 3.56
CA ILE A 69 4.81 13.68 4.45
C ILE A 69 5.30 13.57 5.88
N ALA A 70 6.45 12.92 6.10
CA ALA A 70 7.04 12.75 7.42
C ALA A 70 7.31 14.11 8.08
N GLN A 71 7.91 15.06 7.34
CA GLN A 71 8.15 16.41 7.82
C GLN A 71 6.86 17.17 8.16
N GLN A 72 5.85 17.14 7.28
CA GLN A 72 4.56 17.78 7.53
C GLN A 72 3.87 17.20 8.78
N ARG A 73 3.93 15.88 8.96
CA ARG A 73 3.33 15.18 10.10
C ARG A 73 4.06 15.48 11.40
N GLN A 74 5.40 15.49 11.39
CA GLN A 74 6.21 15.91 12.52
C GLN A 74 5.90 17.36 12.92
N ASN A 75 5.85 18.27 11.96
CA ASN A 75 5.51 19.68 12.21
C ASN A 75 4.11 19.83 12.80
N LYS A 76 3.11 19.13 12.25
CA LYS A 76 1.74 19.14 12.77
C LYS A 76 1.70 18.61 14.20
N ALA A 77 2.37 17.50 14.47
CA ALA A 77 2.40 16.89 15.80
C ALA A 77 3.18 17.74 16.82
N ALA A 78 4.26 18.42 16.40
CA ALA A 78 5.02 19.32 17.27
C ALA A 78 4.18 20.52 17.74
N ARG A 79 3.24 20.99 16.89
CA ARG A 79 2.26 22.01 17.28
C ARG A 79 1.23 21.48 18.29
N SER A 80 0.88 20.20 18.21
CA SER A 80 -0.12 19.57 19.11
C SER A 80 0.47 19.13 20.45
N ALA A 81 1.77 18.84 20.51
CA ALA A 81 2.48 18.41 21.70
C ALA A 81 3.82 19.18 21.81
N PRO A 82 3.77 20.47 22.18
CA PRO A 82 4.97 21.28 22.37
C PRO A 82 5.73 20.79 23.61
N GLY A 83 7.05 20.60 23.50
CA GLY A 83 7.92 20.30 24.64
C GLY A 83 9.00 19.25 24.40
N VAL A 84 8.82 18.37 23.41
CA VAL A 84 9.86 17.39 23.03
C VAL A 84 10.08 17.46 21.52
N PRO A 85 11.31 17.74 21.06
CA PRO A 85 11.59 17.77 19.64
C PRO A 85 11.48 16.37 19.03
N PHE A 86 10.97 16.32 17.80
CA PHE A 86 11.11 15.13 16.97
C PHE A 86 12.58 14.90 16.62
N GLN A 87 12.95 13.64 16.47
CA GLN A 87 14.25 13.30 15.91
C GLN A 87 14.35 13.78 14.47
N LYS A 88 15.56 14.17 14.08
CA LYS A 88 15.88 14.65 12.73
C LYS A 88 15.67 13.60 11.65
N PHE A 89 15.57 12.33 12.03
CA PHE A 89 15.38 11.20 11.12
C PHE A 89 14.05 10.51 11.40
N SER A 90 13.36 10.12 10.34
CA SER A 90 12.24 9.18 10.39
C SER A 90 12.61 7.88 9.70
N GLU A 91 12.19 6.76 10.26
CA GLU A 91 12.37 5.45 9.65
C GLU A 91 11.25 5.23 8.63
N VAL A 92 11.62 4.85 7.41
CA VAL A 92 10.66 4.46 6.37
C VAL A 92 10.93 3.03 5.96
N GLU A 93 9.88 2.23 6.00
CA GLU A 93 9.83 0.89 5.46
C GLU A 93 8.83 0.88 4.31
N LEU A 94 9.30 0.58 3.10
CA LEU A 94 8.50 0.51 1.89
C LEU A 94 8.56 -0.92 1.36
N ARG A 95 7.41 -1.53 1.12
CA ARG A 95 7.27 -2.86 0.54
C ARG A 95 6.52 -2.74 -0.77
N CYS A 96 7.24 -2.90 -1.87
CA CYS A 96 6.68 -2.90 -3.21
C CYS A 96 6.49 -4.33 -3.71
N SER A 97 5.33 -4.63 -4.28
CA SER A 97 5.01 -5.94 -4.85
C SER A 97 4.48 -5.80 -6.27
N ARG A 98 4.99 -6.64 -7.18
CA ARG A 98 4.53 -6.80 -8.57
C ARG A 98 4.41 -8.29 -8.88
N GLY A 99 3.18 -8.81 -8.90
CA GLY A 99 2.94 -10.25 -9.03
C GLY A 99 3.63 -11.04 -7.91
N ALA A 100 4.51 -11.98 -8.28
CA ALA A 100 5.30 -12.77 -7.34
C ALA A 100 6.57 -12.06 -6.80
N VAL A 101 6.95 -10.93 -7.40
CA VAL A 101 8.15 -10.18 -7.01
C VAL A 101 7.82 -9.24 -5.86
N GLN A 102 8.56 -9.34 -4.76
CA GLN A 102 8.47 -8.42 -3.63
C GLN A 102 9.83 -7.79 -3.35
N GLN A 103 9.83 -6.47 -3.16
CA GLN A 103 10.99 -5.70 -2.77
C GLN A 103 10.67 -4.92 -1.50
N THR A 104 11.53 -5.05 -0.49
CA THR A 104 11.44 -4.26 0.74
C THR A 104 12.62 -3.31 0.81
N VAL A 105 12.34 -2.03 1.01
CA VAL A 105 13.31 -0.96 1.17
C VAL A 105 13.14 -0.36 2.56
N LYS A 106 14.22 -0.36 3.35
CA LYS A 106 14.28 0.33 4.65
C LYS A 106 15.29 1.47 4.56
N ARG A 107 14.86 2.68 4.90
CA ARG A 107 15.67 3.89 4.84
C ARG A 107 15.41 4.79 6.05
N LEU A 108 16.45 5.48 6.48
CA LEU A 108 16.34 6.63 7.36
C LEU A 108 16.22 7.88 6.48
N LEU A 109 15.12 8.60 6.62
CA LEU A 109 14.89 9.86 5.92
C LEU A 109 15.17 11.01 6.87
N GLN A 110 16.03 11.95 6.47
CA GLN A 110 16.24 13.18 7.22
C GLN A 110 15.04 14.11 7.01
N THR A 111 14.28 14.35 8.07
CA THR A 111 13.04 15.14 8.09
C THR A 111 13.20 16.52 8.74
N ALA A 112 14.32 16.76 9.42
CA ALA A 112 14.72 18.09 9.89
C ALA A 112 16.21 18.37 9.61
N PRO A 113 16.58 19.62 9.25
CA PRO A 113 17.98 20.04 9.13
C PRO A 113 18.72 19.95 10.47
#